data_AF-A0A3N5BKE5-F1
#
_entry.id   AF-A0A3N5BKE5-F1
#
_cell.length_a   1.000
_cell.length_b   1.000
_cell.length_c   1.000
_cell.angle_alpha   90.00
_cell.angle_beta   90.00
_cell.angle_gamma   90.00
#
_symmetry.space_group_name_H-M   'P 1'
#
loop_
_entity.id
_entity.type
_entity.pdbx_description
1 polymer ?
#
loop_
_entity_poly.entity_id
_entity_poly.type
_entity_poly.pdbx_seq_one_letter_code
_entity_poly.pdbx_strand_id
1 'polypeptide(L)'
;MKWIELCIKTSNEYEETLSYMLNEMGSKGVTIEHSIDVIKQKVEDFERDYRLDPKDYPDNHMVIKAYFNELEFDQDIIDEVLSNISSYHLPIHREDITTQSINEQDWENEWKQYYHPIEIGNQFVIEPSWEKYDQQTSRHVISLDPGMAFGTGDHATTSMCLEMFEQIEVEDKDVIDVGTGSGILSIGAHHLKARSIEALDVDRMAVKVAKENFELNNCLEHINVHTGDLLKDIPHDSKDIVIANILAHIIDLMIEDAHDVLRSGGYFISSGIIDEKCEEIKSRLDKVGFEVVDESHKEGWTALLARKRDQ
;
A
#
# COMPACT_ATOMS: atom_id res chain seq x y z
N MET A 1 16.23 16.25 14.09
CA MET A 1 15.29 17.27 14.62
C MET A 1 14.45 16.59 15.71
N LYS A 2 13.84 17.32 16.65
CA LYS A 2 12.98 16.72 17.67
C LYS A 2 11.54 17.11 17.42
N TRP A 3 10.66 16.14 17.55
CA TRP A 3 9.23 16.26 17.36
C TRP A 3 8.53 15.99 18.69
N ILE A 4 7.41 16.64 18.92
CA ILE A 4 6.49 16.30 20.00
C ILE A 4 5.31 15.59 19.37
N GLU A 5 5.08 14.34 19.77
CA GLU A 5 3.87 13.60 19.47
C GLU A 5 2.84 13.89 20.57
N LEU A 6 1.69 14.41 20.17
CA LEU A 6 0.52 14.60 21.00
C LEU A 6 -0.49 13.49 20.67
N CYS A 7 -0.83 12.67 21.64
CA CYS A 7 -1.79 11.59 21.51
C CYS A 7 -3.09 11.95 22.22
N ILE A 8 -4.24 11.74 21.55
CA ILE A 8 -5.57 11.91 22.12
C ILE A 8 -6.30 10.58 22.02
N LYS A 9 -6.67 9.99 23.17
CA LYS A 9 -7.54 8.83 23.23
C LYS A 9 -8.99 9.28 23.05
N THR A 10 -9.70 8.67 22.10
CA THR A 10 -11.06 9.09 21.75
C THR A 10 -11.84 7.96 21.06
N SER A 11 -13.11 8.18 20.73
CA SER A 11 -13.92 7.30 19.90
C SER A 11 -13.88 7.69 18.41
N ASN A 12 -14.16 6.72 17.54
CA ASN A 12 -14.07 6.91 16.07
C ASN A 12 -14.96 8.04 15.52
N GLU A 13 -16.05 8.37 16.21
CA GLU A 13 -16.98 9.43 15.82
C GLU A 13 -16.36 10.85 15.85
N TYR A 14 -15.24 11.05 16.56
CA TYR A 14 -14.59 12.36 16.70
C TYR A 14 -13.30 12.51 15.89
N GLU A 15 -12.95 11.50 15.10
CA GLU A 15 -11.72 11.44 14.29
C GLU A 15 -11.54 12.67 13.39
N GLU A 16 -12.50 12.94 12.52
CA GLU A 16 -12.42 14.03 11.54
C GLU A 16 -12.32 15.41 12.23
N THR A 17 -13.07 15.60 13.31
CA THR A 17 -13.11 16.88 14.04
C THR A 17 -11.77 17.18 14.71
N LEU A 18 -11.20 16.17 15.37
CA LEU A 18 -9.92 16.30 16.06
C LEU A 18 -8.76 16.40 15.07
N SER A 19 -8.79 15.64 13.98
CA SER A 19 -7.77 15.69 12.93
C SER A 19 -7.74 17.06 12.25
N TYR A 20 -8.92 17.63 11.94
CA TYR A 20 -9.01 18.98 11.40
C TYR A 20 -8.48 20.03 12.39
N MET A 21 -8.90 19.96 13.65
CA MET A 21 -8.45 20.87 14.72
C MET A 21 -6.92 20.83 14.87
N LEU A 22 -6.31 19.65 14.96
CA LEU A 22 -4.87 19.50 15.17
C LEU A 22 -4.05 20.00 13.97
N ASN A 23 -4.56 19.85 12.75
CA ASN A 23 -3.94 20.42 11.55
C ASN A 23 -3.98 21.95 11.55
N GLU A 24 -5.12 22.56 11.90
CA GLU A 24 -5.24 24.03 11.99
C GLU A 24 -4.31 24.62 13.06
N MET A 25 -4.05 23.86 14.13
CA MET A 25 -3.12 24.24 15.21
C MET A 25 -1.64 24.09 14.84
N GLY A 26 -1.33 23.74 13.59
CA GLY A 26 0.05 23.70 13.09
C GLY A 26 0.72 22.33 13.14
N SER A 27 -0.04 21.25 13.37
CA SER A 27 0.49 19.89 13.22
C SER A 27 1.00 19.66 11.79
N LYS A 28 2.13 18.95 11.66
CA LYS A 28 2.70 18.59 10.35
C LYS A 28 2.15 17.29 9.78
N GLY A 29 1.35 16.56 10.57
CA GLY A 29 0.72 15.32 10.16
C GLY A 29 -0.07 14.73 11.32
N VAL A 30 -1.19 14.08 10.98
CA VAL A 30 -2.06 13.39 11.94
C VAL A 30 -2.18 11.94 11.51
N THR A 31 -1.91 11.03 12.44
CA THR A 31 -2.04 9.57 12.26
C THR A 31 -3.11 9.03 13.20
N ILE A 32 -3.82 8.00 12.77
CA ILE A 32 -4.90 7.37 13.53
C ILE A 32 -4.50 5.92 13.79
N GLU A 33 -4.52 5.51 15.05
CA GLU A 33 -4.35 4.11 15.46
C GLU A 33 -5.67 3.58 16.04
N HIS A 34 -6.28 2.61 15.37
CA HIS A 34 -7.47 1.96 15.89
C HIS A 34 -7.09 0.88 16.91
N SER A 35 -7.91 0.70 17.96
CA SER A 35 -7.70 -0.37 18.96
C SER A 35 -7.64 -1.77 18.33
N ILE A 36 -8.31 -1.95 17.18
CA ILE A 36 -8.33 -3.21 16.43
C ILE A 36 -6.94 -3.52 15.84
N ASP A 37 -6.15 -2.52 15.44
CA ASP A 37 -4.84 -2.72 14.83
C ASP A 37 -3.80 -3.14 15.88
N VAL A 38 -3.89 -2.60 17.09
CA VAL A 38 -3.08 -3.01 18.26
C VAL A 38 -3.42 -4.45 18.70
N ILE A 39 -4.70 -4.84 18.66
CA ILE A 39 -5.13 -6.21 18.99
C ILE A 39 -4.76 -7.22 17.89
N LYS A 40 -4.72 -6.78 16.63
CA LYS A 40 -4.32 -7.60 15.47
C LYS A 40 -2.81 -7.78 15.34
N GLN A 41 -2.00 -6.90 15.93
CA GLN A 41 -0.56 -7.14 16.17
C GLN A 41 -0.35 -8.26 17.20
N LYS A 42 -0.78 -9.48 16.87
CA LYS A 42 -0.26 -10.70 17.50
C LYS A 42 1.16 -10.92 16.97
N VAL A 43 2.13 -10.26 17.60
CA VAL A 43 3.53 -10.67 17.49
C VAL A 43 3.66 -11.98 18.28
N GLU A 44 3.96 -13.06 17.58
CA GLU A 44 4.40 -14.31 18.19
C GLU A 44 5.79 -14.07 18.80
N ASP A 45 5.84 -14.12 20.14
CA ASP A 45 7.02 -14.18 21.02
C ASP A 45 8.09 -13.08 20.91
N PHE A 46 7.92 -11.98 21.67
CA PHE A 46 8.78 -11.57 22.81
C PHE A 46 8.26 -10.27 23.47
N GLU A 47 8.63 -10.06 24.73
CA GLU A 47 8.28 -8.92 25.61
C GLU A 47 6.91 -8.98 26.35
N ARG A 48 6.88 -9.77 27.43
CA ARG A 48 5.76 -9.81 28.38
C ARG A 48 5.56 -8.53 29.21
N ASP A 49 6.52 -7.60 29.20
CA ASP A 49 6.53 -6.45 30.11
C ASP A 49 5.90 -5.16 29.53
N TYR A 50 5.57 -5.13 28.23
CA TYR A 50 4.90 -3.99 27.56
C TYR A 50 3.52 -4.34 26.97
N ARG A 51 2.87 -5.41 27.46
CA ARG A 51 1.50 -5.73 27.07
C ARG A 51 0.54 -4.64 27.55
N LEU A 52 0.00 -3.85 26.62
CA LEU A 52 -1.22 -3.09 26.85
C LEU A 52 -2.36 -4.08 27.12
N ASP A 53 -3.06 -3.95 28.26
CA ASP A 53 -4.15 -4.87 28.62
C ASP A 53 -5.34 -4.63 27.66
N PRO A 54 -5.81 -5.63 26.92
CA PRO A 54 -6.98 -5.49 26.04
C PRO A 54 -8.25 -5.01 26.76
N LYS A 55 -8.31 -5.13 28.11
CA LYS A 55 -9.40 -4.57 28.92
C LYS A 55 -9.39 -3.04 29.01
N ASP A 56 -8.27 -2.40 28.69
CA ASP A 56 -8.12 -0.93 28.69
C ASP A 56 -8.60 -0.29 27.37
N TYR A 57 -8.97 -1.10 26.36
CA TYR A 57 -9.31 -0.65 25.00
C TYR A 57 -10.62 -1.32 24.50
N PRO A 58 -11.80 -0.76 24.83
CA PRO A 58 -13.07 -1.22 24.28
C PRO A 58 -13.12 -1.03 22.75
N ASP A 59 -13.84 -1.90 22.03
CA ASP A 59 -13.94 -2.04 20.56
C ASP A 59 -14.16 -0.76 19.72
N ASN A 60 -14.40 0.41 20.34
CA ASN A 60 -14.69 1.69 19.72
C ASN A 60 -13.68 2.81 20.04
N HIS A 61 -12.54 2.51 20.65
CA HIS A 61 -11.52 3.52 20.98
C HIS A 61 -10.42 3.59 19.90
N MET A 62 -9.89 4.78 19.69
CA MET A 62 -8.77 5.07 18.81
C MET A 62 -7.83 6.07 19.49
N VAL A 63 -6.59 6.13 18.99
CA VAL A 63 -5.61 7.14 19.38
C VAL A 63 -5.30 8.00 18.17
N ILE A 64 -5.56 9.30 18.29
CA ILE A 64 -5.16 10.28 17.29
C ILE A 64 -3.80 10.83 17.70
N LYS A 65 -2.81 10.72 16.83
CA LYS A 65 -1.44 11.19 17.04
C LYS A 65 -1.17 12.38 16.12
N ALA A 66 -0.76 13.50 16.70
CA ALA A 66 -0.38 14.70 15.95
C ALA A 66 1.07 15.07 16.24
N TYR A 67 1.81 15.44 15.20
CA TYR A 67 3.23 15.72 15.29
C TYR A 67 3.49 17.22 15.18
N PHE A 68 4.21 17.77 16.16
CA PHE A 68 4.59 19.17 16.23
C PHE A 68 6.10 19.31 16.31
N ASN A 69 6.65 20.40 15.78
CA ASN A 69 8.06 20.70 15.95
C ASN A 69 8.32 21.06 17.42
N GLU A 70 9.35 20.50 18.07
CA GLU A 70 9.68 20.83 19.47
C GLU A 70 9.91 22.34 19.69
N LEU A 71 10.37 23.05 18.66
CA LEU A 71 10.59 24.51 18.73
C LEU A 71 9.30 25.33 18.68
N GLU A 72 8.21 24.74 18.18
CA GLU A 72 6.91 25.37 17.99
C GLU A 72 5.87 24.86 19.01
N PHE A 73 6.19 23.80 19.76
CA PHE A 73 5.28 23.17 20.72
C PHE A 73 5.54 23.65 22.15
N ASP A 74 4.54 24.28 22.75
CA ASP A 74 4.55 24.73 24.15
C ASP A 74 3.27 24.33 24.91
N GLN A 75 3.13 24.77 26.15
CA GLN A 75 1.94 24.49 26.96
C GLN A 75 0.68 25.19 26.44
N ASP A 76 0.81 26.29 25.69
CA ASP A 76 -0.33 27.03 25.18
C ASP A 76 -1.08 26.19 24.13
N ILE A 77 -0.37 25.37 23.35
CA ILE A 77 -0.99 24.39 22.43
C ILE A 77 -1.87 23.38 23.19
N ILE A 78 -1.42 22.86 24.32
CA ILE A 78 -2.19 21.89 25.11
C ILE A 78 -3.45 22.55 25.69
N ASP A 79 -3.31 23.77 26.21
CA ASP A 79 -4.43 24.54 26.75
C ASP A 79 -5.44 24.89 25.65
N GLU A 80 -4.97 25.20 24.44
CA GLU A 80 -5.81 25.43 23.27
C GLU A 80 -6.53 24.17 22.81
N VAL A 81 -5.87 23.00 22.80
CA VAL A 81 -6.52 21.71 22.50
C VAL A 81 -7.65 21.45 23.49
N LEU A 82 -7.40 21.62 24.79
CA LEU A 82 -8.41 21.42 25.85
C LEU A 82 -9.57 22.41 25.74
N SER A 83 -9.28 23.67 25.38
CA SER A 83 -10.29 24.70 25.16
C SER A 83 -11.20 24.36 23.97
N ASN A 84 -10.62 23.89 22.87
CA ASN A 84 -11.38 23.45 21.69
C ASN A 84 -12.21 22.20 21.99
N ILE A 85 -11.63 21.18 22.63
CA ILE A 85 -12.35 19.98 23.08
C ILE A 85 -13.58 20.35 23.93
N SER A 86 -13.39 21.28 24.87
CA SER A 86 -14.48 21.78 25.72
C SER A 86 -15.55 22.54 24.92
N SER A 87 -15.13 23.34 23.93
CA SER A 87 -16.02 24.13 23.07
C SER A 87 -16.88 23.24 22.16
N TYR A 88 -16.29 22.17 21.62
CA TYR A 88 -16.99 21.17 20.81
C TYR A 88 -17.77 20.14 21.64
N HIS A 89 -17.73 20.23 22.98
CA HIS A 89 -18.40 19.32 23.91
C HIS A 89 -18.00 17.85 23.70
N LEU A 90 -16.75 17.62 23.31
CA LEU A 90 -16.23 16.27 23.10
C LEU A 90 -16.01 15.59 24.46
N PRO A 91 -16.33 14.29 24.61
CA PRO A 91 -16.17 13.54 25.86
C PRO A 91 -14.70 13.13 26.08
N ILE A 92 -13.77 14.09 25.99
CA ILE A 92 -12.33 13.89 26.08
C ILE A 92 -11.81 14.77 27.22
N HIS A 93 -10.98 14.21 28.08
CA HIS A 93 -10.43 14.89 29.24
C HIS A 93 -8.91 15.01 29.14
N ARG A 94 -8.31 15.82 30.04
CA ARG A 94 -6.85 15.99 30.08
C ARG A 94 -6.09 14.67 30.21
N GLU A 95 -6.68 13.71 30.91
CA GLU A 95 -6.13 12.37 31.16
C GLU A 95 -6.03 11.52 29.90
N ASP A 96 -6.85 11.85 28.89
CA ASP A 96 -6.85 11.19 27.57
C ASP A 96 -5.79 11.77 26.63
N ILE A 97 -5.10 12.85 27.04
CA ILE A 97 -4.10 13.54 26.24
C ILE A 97 -2.70 13.28 26.82
N THR A 98 -1.82 12.71 26.03
CA THR A 98 -0.42 12.50 26.40
C THR A 98 0.52 13.13 25.39
N THR A 99 1.71 13.54 25.81
CA THR A 99 2.74 14.09 24.93
C THR A 99 4.06 13.36 25.14
N GLN A 100 4.75 13.02 24.06
CA GLN A 100 6.09 12.45 24.12
C GLN A 100 7.05 13.13 23.13
N SER A 101 8.32 13.23 23.51
CA SER A 101 9.38 13.77 22.65
C SER A 101 9.96 12.63 21.83
N ILE A 102 9.91 12.77 20.51
CA ILE A 102 10.43 11.82 19.54
C ILE A 102 11.63 12.47 18.84
N ASN A 103 12.75 11.78 18.81
CA ASN A 103 13.89 12.20 18.00
C ASN A 103 13.66 11.74 16.56
N GLU A 104 13.87 12.61 15.56
CA GLU A 104 13.70 12.28 14.14
C GLU A 104 14.55 11.08 13.70
N GLN A 105 15.72 10.88 14.34
CA GLN A 105 16.55 9.68 14.13
C GLN A 105 15.97 8.40 14.74
N ASP A 106 15.19 8.52 15.81
CA ASP A 106 14.48 7.38 16.41
C ASP A 106 13.23 7.09 15.57
N TRP A 107 12.51 8.11 15.09
CA TRP A 107 11.40 7.93 14.14
C TRP A 107 11.84 7.20 12.86
N GLU A 108 12.93 7.62 12.21
CA GLU A 108 13.43 6.96 10.98
C GLU A 108 13.92 5.51 11.16
N ASN A 109 14.14 5.04 12.40
CA ASN A 109 14.65 3.71 12.69
C ASN A 109 13.68 2.83 13.49
N GLU A 110 12.75 3.41 14.25
CA GLU A 110 11.76 2.67 15.03
C GLU A 110 10.64 2.08 14.18
N TRP A 111 10.36 2.59 12.98
CA TRP A 111 9.43 1.89 12.09
C TRP A 111 10.09 0.64 11.47
N LYS A 112 11.41 0.65 11.26
CA LYS A 112 12.15 -0.45 10.59
C LYS A 112 12.08 -1.78 11.33
N GLN A 113 12.03 -1.74 12.66
CA GLN A 113 11.90 -2.93 13.52
C GLN A 113 10.53 -3.62 13.39
N TYR A 114 9.51 -2.97 12.81
CA TYR A 114 8.20 -3.58 12.57
C TYR A 114 8.05 -4.17 11.16
N TYR A 115 8.99 -3.87 10.25
CA TYR A 115 8.98 -4.42 8.89
C TYR A 115 9.94 -5.61 8.83
N HIS A 116 9.33 -6.80 8.81
CA HIS A 116 10.01 -8.06 8.61
C HIS A 116 9.77 -8.58 7.19
N PRO A 117 10.59 -9.53 6.71
CA PRO A 117 10.31 -10.20 5.45
C PRO A 117 8.91 -10.83 5.42
N ILE A 118 8.18 -10.60 4.33
CA ILE A 118 6.83 -11.12 4.12
C ILE A 118 6.86 -12.13 2.98
N GLU A 119 6.48 -13.38 3.28
CA GLU A 119 6.25 -14.38 2.23
C GLU A 119 4.92 -14.12 1.53
N ILE A 120 4.94 -14.09 0.20
CA ILE A 120 3.74 -13.92 -0.64
C ILE A 120 3.63 -15.10 -1.58
N GLY A 121 2.44 -15.72 -1.61
CA GLY A 121 2.21 -16.95 -2.35
C GLY A 121 3.24 -18.03 -2.04
N ASN A 122 3.68 -18.75 -3.06
CA ASN A 122 4.70 -19.81 -2.98
C ASN A 122 6.05 -19.38 -3.55
N GLN A 123 6.09 -18.32 -4.35
CA GLN A 123 7.26 -17.94 -5.14
C GLN A 123 7.91 -16.65 -4.68
N PHE A 124 7.27 -15.80 -3.89
CA PHE A 124 7.82 -14.48 -3.55
C PHE A 124 8.10 -14.31 -2.06
N VAL A 125 9.10 -13.48 -1.77
CA VAL A 125 9.36 -12.86 -0.46
C VAL A 125 9.66 -11.39 -0.72
N ILE A 126 9.05 -10.51 0.07
CA ILE A 126 9.46 -9.10 0.12
C ILE A 126 10.33 -8.92 1.35
N GLU A 127 11.51 -8.33 1.19
CA GLU A 127 12.39 -7.99 2.31
C GLU A 127 12.76 -6.50 2.30
N PRO A 128 12.88 -5.86 3.46
CA PRO A 128 13.49 -4.54 3.54
C PRO A 128 15.02 -4.63 3.48
N SER A 129 15.70 -3.55 3.05
CA SER A 129 17.16 -3.54 2.87
C SER A 129 17.97 -3.78 4.15
N TRP A 130 17.38 -3.54 5.33
CA TRP A 130 18.03 -3.73 6.64
C TRP A 130 17.86 -5.12 7.24
N GLU A 131 16.92 -5.93 6.76
CA GLU A 131 16.68 -7.28 7.28
C GLU A 131 16.71 -8.29 6.14
N LYS A 132 17.80 -9.07 6.08
CA LYS A 132 17.96 -10.09 5.04
C LYS A 132 17.17 -11.33 5.39
N TYR A 133 16.33 -11.76 4.46
CA TYR A 133 15.69 -13.06 4.50
C TYR A 133 16.72 -14.17 4.28
N ASP A 134 16.67 -15.22 5.09
CA ASP A 134 17.58 -16.36 4.94
C ASP A 134 17.26 -17.10 3.62
N GLN A 135 18.20 -17.03 2.67
CA GLN A 135 18.07 -17.53 1.29
C GLN A 135 17.99 -19.07 1.17
N GLN A 136 17.64 -19.78 2.24
CA GLN A 136 17.43 -21.23 2.19
C GLN A 136 16.19 -21.64 1.38
N THR A 137 15.35 -20.67 0.97
CA THR A 137 14.18 -20.93 0.12
C THR A 137 14.47 -20.70 -1.36
N SER A 138 13.75 -21.39 -2.23
CA SER A 138 13.78 -21.17 -3.69
C SER A 138 12.92 -19.98 -4.14
N ARG A 139 12.47 -19.13 -3.21
CA ARG A 139 11.61 -17.97 -3.50
C ARG A 139 12.40 -16.82 -4.12
N HIS A 140 11.74 -16.05 -4.96
CA HIS A 140 12.20 -14.78 -5.49
C HIS A 140 12.10 -13.70 -4.42
N VAL A 141 13.26 -13.14 -4.07
CA VAL A 141 13.38 -12.08 -3.08
C VAL A 141 13.26 -10.73 -3.78
N ILE A 142 12.26 -9.95 -3.39
CA ILE A 142 12.02 -8.58 -3.81
C ILE A 142 12.48 -7.66 -2.68
N SER A 143 13.59 -6.96 -2.86
CA SER A 143 14.09 -6.00 -1.88
C SER A 143 13.38 -4.66 -2.06
N LEU A 144 12.60 -4.22 -1.07
CA LEU A 144 11.88 -2.94 -1.08
C LEU A 144 11.95 -2.29 0.29
N ASP A 145 12.38 -1.03 0.32
CA ASP A 145 12.35 -0.22 1.52
C ASP A 145 11.01 0.50 1.64
N PRO A 146 10.27 0.30 2.74
CA PRO A 146 9.10 1.13 3.01
C PRO A 146 9.45 2.61 2.95
N GLY A 147 8.65 3.38 2.20
CA GLY A 147 8.96 4.76 1.85
C GLY A 147 7.74 5.52 1.35
N MET A 148 7.97 6.69 0.72
CA MET A 148 6.91 7.63 0.33
C MET A 148 6.01 7.18 -0.83
N ALA A 149 6.33 6.08 -1.52
CA ALA A 149 5.54 5.58 -2.65
C ALA A 149 4.64 4.41 -2.23
N PHE A 150 3.42 4.37 -2.78
CA PHE A 150 2.47 3.28 -2.60
C PHE A 150 3.03 1.96 -3.18
N GLY A 151 2.73 0.83 -2.54
CA GLY A 151 3.18 -0.50 -3.00
C GLY A 151 4.35 -1.09 -2.19
N THR A 152 4.30 -0.98 -0.87
CA THR A 152 5.23 -1.63 0.09
C THR A 152 5.09 -3.16 0.14
N GLY A 153 3.97 -3.68 -0.38
CA GLY A 153 3.72 -5.09 -0.63
C GLY A 153 3.14 -5.89 0.54
N ASP A 154 3.09 -5.29 1.71
CA ASP A 154 2.26 -5.68 2.87
C ASP A 154 0.76 -5.52 2.59
N HIS A 155 0.36 -4.54 1.77
CA HIS A 155 -1.04 -4.31 1.44
C HIS A 155 -1.64 -5.49 0.65
N ALA A 156 -2.83 -5.92 1.07
CA ALA A 156 -3.55 -7.08 0.54
C ALA A 156 -3.63 -7.10 -1.00
N THR A 157 -3.85 -5.94 -1.63
CA THR A 157 -3.99 -5.83 -3.09
C THR A 157 -2.72 -6.19 -3.84
N THR A 158 -1.55 -5.85 -3.30
CA THR A 158 -0.25 -6.17 -3.91
C THR A 158 0.06 -7.66 -3.77
N SER A 159 -0.19 -8.25 -2.60
CA SER A 159 0.01 -9.68 -2.39
C SER A 159 -0.85 -10.51 -3.35
N MET A 160 -2.13 -10.16 -3.51
CA MET A 160 -3.02 -10.85 -4.44
C MET A 160 -2.54 -10.75 -5.90
N CYS A 161 -2.03 -9.59 -6.32
CA CYS A 161 -1.45 -9.43 -7.67
C CYS A 161 -0.23 -10.34 -7.90
N LEU A 162 0.69 -10.41 -6.93
CA LEU A 162 1.86 -11.29 -7.00
C LEU A 162 1.45 -12.77 -7.01
N GLU A 163 0.46 -13.15 -6.20
CA GLU A 163 -0.13 -14.49 -6.21
C GLU A 163 -0.78 -14.83 -7.56
N MET A 164 -1.44 -13.86 -8.22
CA MET A 164 -2.02 -14.06 -9.55
C MET A 164 -0.97 -14.30 -10.63
N PHE A 165 0.24 -13.71 -10.51
CA PHE A 165 1.34 -14.08 -11.41
C PHE A 165 1.73 -15.56 -11.28
N GLU A 166 1.59 -16.19 -10.11
CA GLU A 166 1.90 -17.62 -9.94
C GLU A 166 0.93 -18.54 -10.69
N GLN A 167 -0.23 -18.02 -11.10
CA GLN A 167 -1.26 -18.80 -11.79
C GLN A 167 -1.09 -18.83 -13.31
N ILE A 168 -0.24 -17.97 -13.86
CA ILE A 168 -0.06 -17.80 -15.31
C ILE A 168 1.41 -17.95 -15.72
N GLU A 169 1.64 -18.29 -17.00
CA GLU A 169 2.98 -18.36 -17.55
C GLU A 169 3.48 -16.95 -17.90
N VAL A 170 4.44 -16.45 -17.10
CA VAL A 170 5.06 -15.12 -17.27
C VAL A 170 6.40 -15.20 -18.03
N GLU A 171 7.08 -16.34 -18.01
CA GLU A 171 8.36 -16.52 -18.71
C GLU A 171 8.20 -16.21 -20.21
N ASP A 172 9.15 -15.43 -20.75
CA ASP A 172 9.19 -14.99 -22.15
C ASP A 172 7.99 -14.13 -22.63
N LYS A 173 7.19 -13.55 -21.72
CA LYS A 173 6.04 -12.67 -22.04
C LYS A 173 6.39 -11.18 -22.03
N ASP A 174 5.67 -10.39 -22.82
CA ASP A 174 5.68 -8.92 -22.73
C ASP A 174 4.65 -8.43 -21.70
N VAL A 175 5.12 -7.77 -20.65
CA VAL A 175 4.32 -7.31 -19.51
C VAL A 175 4.24 -5.79 -19.51
N ILE A 176 3.08 -5.25 -19.15
CA ILE A 176 2.93 -3.83 -18.82
C ILE A 176 2.27 -3.65 -17.46
N ASP A 177 2.87 -2.82 -16.62
CA ASP A 177 2.44 -2.49 -15.26
C ASP A 177 1.94 -1.04 -15.22
N VAL A 178 0.65 -0.85 -14.98
CA VAL A 178 -0.04 0.45 -15.03
C VAL A 178 -0.34 0.95 -13.62
N GLY A 179 0.19 2.13 -13.30
CA GLY A 179 0.20 2.64 -11.92
C GLY A 179 1.26 1.93 -11.09
N THR A 180 2.49 1.85 -11.62
CA THR A 180 3.55 0.99 -11.07
C THR A 180 3.95 1.36 -9.64
N GLY A 181 3.77 2.62 -9.21
CA GLY A 181 4.07 3.04 -7.84
C GLY A 181 5.53 2.74 -7.45
N SER A 182 5.72 1.86 -6.48
CA SER A 182 7.04 1.37 -6.05
C SER A 182 7.77 0.49 -7.09
N GLY A 183 7.08 0.00 -8.12
CA GLY A 183 7.63 -0.94 -9.10
C GLY A 183 7.56 -2.41 -8.69
N ILE A 184 6.94 -2.73 -7.55
CA ILE A 184 6.94 -4.09 -6.99
C ILE A 184 6.43 -5.17 -7.95
N LEU A 185 5.35 -4.90 -8.69
CA LEU A 185 4.76 -5.87 -9.62
C LEU A 185 5.64 -6.06 -10.86
N SER A 186 6.28 -4.99 -11.32
CA SER A 186 7.30 -5.05 -12.38
C SER A 186 8.53 -5.87 -11.96
N ILE A 187 8.98 -5.76 -10.71
CA ILE A 187 10.06 -6.60 -10.17
C ILE A 187 9.61 -8.06 -10.08
N GLY A 188 8.37 -8.31 -9.65
CA GLY A 188 7.77 -9.65 -9.64
C GLY A 188 7.79 -10.30 -11.02
N ALA A 189 7.35 -9.57 -12.05
CA ALA A 189 7.39 -10.03 -13.44
C ALA A 189 8.83 -10.29 -13.93
N HIS A 190 9.80 -9.46 -13.51
CA HIS A 190 11.22 -9.66 -13.82
C HIS A 190 11.76 -10.96 -13.24
N HIS A 191 11.45 -11.27 -11.97
CA HIS A 191 11.89 -12.51 -11.35
C HIS A 191 11.28 -13.76 -12.00
N LEU A 192 10.05 -13.66 -12.50
CA LEU A 192 9.41 -14.70 -13.31
C LEU A 192 9.87 -14.70 -14.78
N LYS A 193 10.92 -13.94 -15.11
CA LYS A 193 11.60 -13.91 -16.42
C LYS A 193 10.71 -13.45 -17.58
N ALA A 194 9.87 -12.44 -17.35
CA ALA A 194 9.23 -11.73 -18.45
C ALA A 194 10.27 -11.25 -19.48
N ARG A 195 9.94 -11.34 -20.77
CA ARG A 195 10.80 -10.95 -21.89
C ARG A 195 11.03 -9.44 -21.93
N SER A 196 9.96 -8.67 -21.76
CA SER A 196 10.01 -7.21 -21.74
C SER A 196 8.99 -6.69 -20.72
N ILE A 197 9.39 -5.67 -19.96
CA ILE A 197 8.55 -5.09 -18.91
C ILE A 197 8.51 -3.59 -19.14
N GLU A 198 7.30 -3.06 -19.25
CA GLU A 198 7.04 -1.63 -19.35
C GLU A 198 6.25 -1.20 -18.11
N ALA A 199 6.72 -0.17 -17.42
CA ALA A 199 6.13 0.30 -16.17
C ALA A 199 5.72 1.76 -16.30
N LEU A 200 4.45 2.05 -16.02
CA LEU A 200 3.85 3.37 -16.23
C LEU A 200 3.34 3.93 -14.92
N ASP A 201 3.58 5.22 -14.69
CA ASP A 201 2.87 5.99 -13.67
C ASP A 201 2.60 7.41 -14.16
N VAL A 202 1.52 8.02 -13.69
CA VAL A 202 1.23 9.43 -13.97
C VAL A 202 2.11 10.36 -13.13
N ASP A 203 2.55 9.90 -11.95
CA ASP A 203 3.43 10.65 -11.06
C ASP A 203 4.91 10.41 -11.39
N ARG A 204 5.63 11.51 -11.65
CA ARG A 204 7.08 11.49 -11.87
C ARG A 204 7.86 11.05 -10.63
N MET A 205 7.32 11.27 -9.43
CA MET A 205 7.93 10.81 -8.20
C MET A 205 7.86 9.29 -8.09
N ALA A 206 6.70 8.68 -8.38
CA ALA A 206 6.55 7.22 -8.43
C ALA A 206 7.54 6.61 -9.44
N VAL A 207 7.65 7.17 -10.66
CA VAL A 207 8.65 6.74 -11.65
C VAL A 207 10.08 6.81 -11.11
N LYS A 208 10.42 7.83 -10.32
CA LYS A 208 11.76 7.95 -9.72
C LYS A 208 11.98 6.85 -8.67
N VAL A 209 11.00 6.63 -7.79
CA VAL A 209 11.09 5.59 -6.75
C VAL A 209 11.15 4.19 -7.36
N ALA A 210 10.35 3.90 -8.38
CA ALA A 210 10.40 2.64 -9.10
C ALA A 210 11.81 2.38 -9.68
N LYS A 211 12.47 3.40 -10.27
CA LYS A 211 13.85 3.26 -10.75
C LYS A 211 14.84 2.90 -9.64
N GLU A 212 14.75 3.57 -8.50
CA GLU A 212 15.60 3.29 -7.33
C GLU A 212 15.39 1.84 -6.85
N ASN A 213 14.15 1.37 -6.82
CA ASN A 213 13.82 -0.01 -6.46
C ASN A 213 14.30 -1.01 -7.53
N PHE A 214 14.25 -0.67 -8.81
CA PHE A 214 14.80 -1.53 -9.87
C PHE A 214 16.32 -1.63 -9.80
N GLU A 215 17.01 -0.56 -9.38
CA GLU A 215 18.45 -0.61 -9.09
C GLU A 215 18.74 -1.53 -7.89
N LEU A 216 17.96 -1.40 -6.82
CA LEU A 216 18.08 -2.24 -5.63
C LEU A 216 17.91 -3.74 -5.95
N ASN A 217 17.00 -4.06 -6.86
CA ASN A 217 16.73 -5.44 -7.32
C ASN A 217 17.56 -5.88 -8.53
N ASN A 218 18.53 -5.07 -8.98
CA ASN A 218 19.39 -5.35 -10.13
C ASN A 218 18.63 -5.61 -11.45
N CYS A 219 17.47 -4.97 -11.64
CA CYS A 219 16.59 -5.17 -12.79
C CYS A 219 16.31 -3.90 -13.61
N LEU A 220 16.98 -2.78 -13.29
CA LEU A 220 16.79 -1.50 -14.00
C LEU A 220 16.97 -1.62 -15.52
N GLU A 221 17.95 -2.38 -15.99
CA GLU A 221 18.21 -2.54 -17.43
C GLU A 221 17.14 -3.37 -18.16
N HIS A 222 16.30 -4.08 -17.42
CA HIS A 222 15.27 -4.97 -17.96
C HIS A 222 13.86 -4.37 -17.95
N ILE A 223 13.66 -3.25 -17.23
CA ILE A 223 12.35 -2.62 -17.03
C ILE A 223 12.38 -1.20 -17.60
N ASN A 224 11.56 -0.95 -18.62
CA ASN A 224 11.39 0.40 -19.16
C ASN A 224 10.32 1.16 -18.39
N VAL A 225 10.74 2.04 -17.48
CA VAL A 225 9.84 2.85 -16.67
C VAL A 225 9.83 4.32 -17.08
N HIS A 226 8.62 4.85 -17.25
CA HIS A 226 8.41 6.23 -17.68
C HIS A 226 7.04 6.76 -17.26
N THR A 227 6.88 8.07 -17.37
CA THR A 227 5.59 8.71 -17.10
C THR A 227 4.62 8.42 -18.24
N GLY A 228 3.41 7.95 -17.91
CA GLY A 228 2.37 7.61 -18.88
C GLY A 228 0.98 7.75 -18.28
N ASP A 229 -0.02 8.04 -19.12
CA ASP A 229 -1.43 8.12 -18.74
C ASP A 229 -2.15 6.86 -19.22
N LEU A 230 -2.24 5.87 -18.31
CA LEU A 230 -2.83 4.56 -18.56
C LEU A 230 -2.19 3.91 -19.80
N LEU A 231 -2.98 3.43 -20.75
CA LEU A 231 -2.53 2.66 -21.91
C LEU A 231 -2.61 3.43 -23.25
N LYS A 232 -2.84 4.75 -23.20
CA LYS A 232 -3.19 5.55 -24.39
C LYS A 232 -2.16 5.52 -25.52
N ASP A 233 -0.88 5.44 -25.18
CA ASP A 233 0.24 5.46 -26.15
C ASP A 233 0.79 4.06 -26.45
N ILE A 234 0.12 3.01 -25.97
CA ILE A 234 0.59 1.63 -26.09
C ILE A 234 -0.01 0.99 -27.36
N PRO A 235 0.81 0.36 -28.23
CA PRO A 235 0.30 -0.25 -29.44
C PRO A 235 -0.65 -1.42 -29.16
N HIS A 236 -1.62 -1.61 -30.05
CA HIS A 236 -2.53 -2.75 -29.99
C HIS A 236 -1.76 -4.08 -30.18
N ASP A 237 -2.27 -5.16 -29.58
CA ASP A 237 -1.73 -6.53 -29.68
C ASP A 237 -0.20 -6.60 -29.39
N SER A 238 0.28 -5.76 -28.47
CA SER A 238 1.71 -5.61 -28.16
C SER A 238 2.13 -6.22 -26.83
N LYS A 239 1.16 -6.58 -25.97
CA LYS A 239 1.40 -7.14 -24.63
C LYS A 239 0.76 -8.51 -24.48
N ASP A 240 1.39 -9.35 -23.69
CA ASP A 240 0.84 -10.65 -23.28
C ASP A 240 0.13 -10.55 -21.93
N ILE A 241 0.61 -9.64 -21.06
CA ILE A 241 0.07 -9.43 -19.72
C ILE A 241 -0.02 -7.92 -19.44
N VAL A 242 -1.18 -7.47 -18.97
CA VAL A 242 -1.40 -6.15 -18.37
C VAL A 242 -1.64 -6.37 -16.88
N ILE A 243 -1.00 -5.59 -16.02
CA ILE A 243 -1.27 -5.58 -14.59
C ILE A 243 -1.56 -4.15 -14.12
N ALA A 244 -2.57 -3.98 -13.28
CA ALA A 244 -2.94 -2.70 -12.69
C ALA A 244 -3.45 -2.87 -11.26
N ASN A 245 -2.72 -2.33 -10.28
CA ASN A 245 -3.16 -2.27 -8.88
C ASN A 245 -3.50 -0.81 -8.52
N ILE A 246 -4.66 -0.35 -8.98
CA ILE A 246 -5.12 1.04 -8.89
C ILE A 246 -6.62 1.08 -8.57
N LEU A 247 -7.16 2.27 -8.33
CA LEU A 247 -8.56 2.42 -7.93
C LEU A 247 -9.54 1.87 -9.00
N ALA A 248 -10.58 1.18 -8.55
CA ALA A 248 -11.58 0.54 -9.42
C ALA A 248 -12.16 1.45 -10.53
N HIS A 249 -12.43 2.73 -10.22
CA HIS A 249 -12.96 3.66 -11.22
C HIS A 249 -11.93 4.04 -12.29
N ILE A 250 -10.63 3.96 -11.99
CA ILE A 250 -9.57 4.14 -12.98
C ILE A 250 -9.41 2.86 -13.81
N ILE A 251 -9.53 1.68 -13.18
CA ILE A 251 -9.57 0.39 -13.90
C ILE A 251 -10.67 0.42 -14.96
N ASP A 252 -11.91 0.78 -14.60
CA ASP A 252 -13.04 0.82 -15.54
C ASP A 252 -12.76 1.71 -16.77
N LEU A 253 -12.05 2.84 -16.58
CA LEU A 253 -11.68 3.74 -17.68
C LEU A 253 -10.71 3.11 -18.69
N MET A 254 -9.88 2.15 -18.26
CA MET A 254 -8.84 1.53 -19.10
C MET A 254 -9.17 0.11 -19.56
N ILE A 255 -10.34 -0.46 -19.24
CA ILE A 255 -10.66 -1.86 -19.62
C ILE A 255 -10.61 -2.06 -21.14
N GLU A 256 -11.13 -1.11 -21.91
CA GLU A 256 -11.13 -1.18 -23.39
C GLU A 256 -9.71 -1.08 -23.95
N ASP A 257 -8.91 -0.14 -23.43
CA ASP A 257 -7.50 -0.03 -23.82
C ASP A 257 -6.70 -1.29 -23.43
N ALA A 258 -6.93 -1.85 -22.24
CA ALA A 258 -6.31 -3.09 -21.77
C ALA A 258 -6.63 -4.26 -22.70
N HIS A 259 -7.88 -4.35 -23.17
CA HIS A 259 -8.27 -5.35 -24.16
C HIS A 259 -7.53 -5.15 -25.48
N ASP A 260 -7.40 -3.91 -25.95
CA ASP A 260 -6.81 -3.60 -27.26
C ASP A 260 -5.29 -3.80 -27.30
N VAL A 261 -4.57 -3.49 -26.21
CA VAL A 261 -3.12 -3.71 -26.12
C VAL A 261 -2.74 -5.19 -25.95
N LEU A 262 -3.63 -6.01 -25.39
CA LEU A 262 -3.39 -7.42 -25.15
C LEU A 262 -3.50 -8.24 -26.44
N ARG A 263 -2.58 -9.17 -26.64
CA ARG A 263 -2.70 -10.21 -27.68
C ARG A 263 -3.84 -11.17 -27.33
N SER A 264 -4.35 -11.89 -28.34
CA SER A 264 -5.32 -12.97 -28.15
C SER A 264 -4.86 -13.94 -27.07
N GLY A 265 -5.75 -14.23 -26.11
CA GLY A 265 -5.43 -15.12 -25.00
C GLY A 265 -4.54 -14.50 -23.91
N GLY A 266 -4.15 -13.23 -24.03
CA GLY A 266 -3.39 -12.51 -23.02
C GLY A 266 -4.19 -12.24 -21.74
N TYR A 267 -3.48 -11.89 -20.66
CA TYR A 267 -4.06 -11.75 -19.32
C TYR A 267 -4.10 -10.29 -18.86
N PHE A 268 -5.19 -9.92 -18.19
CA PHE A 268 -5.31 -8.69 -17.43
C PHE A 268 -5.48 -9.02 -15.95
N ILE A 269 -4.49 -8.65 -15.14
CA ILE A 269 -4.54 -8.72 -13.68
C ILE A 269 -4.94 -7.34 -13.16
N SER A 270 -6.01 -7.27 -12.36
CA SER A 270 -6.48 -6.00 -11.80
C SER A 270 -6.78 -6.13 -10.31
N SER A 271 -6.36 -5.16 -9.51
CA SER A 271 -6.54 -5.11 -8.05
C SER A 271 -6.66 -3.66 -7.59
N GLY A 272 -6.86 -3.39 -6.29
CA GLY A 272 -7.27 -2.06 -5.81
C GLY A 272 -8.79 -1.82 -5.94
N ILE A 273 -9.53 -2.92 -6.08
CA ILE A 273 -10.98 -2.96 -6.16
C ILE A 273 -11.52 -3.30 -4.78
N ILE A 274 -12.38 -2.45 -4.20
CA ILE A 274 -13.12 -2.83 -2.99
C ILE A 274 -14.17 -3.89 -3.32
N ASP A 275 -14.46 -4.80 -2.40
CA ASP A 275 -15.35 -5.95 -2.66
C ASP A 275 -16.73 -5.53 -3.20
N GLU A 276 -17.27 -4.38 -2.77
CA GLU A 276 -18.56 -3.86 -3.24
C GLU A 276 -18.56 -3.46 -4.72
N LYS A 277 -17.38 -3.23 -5.30
CA LYS A 277 -17.20 -2.85 -6.71
C LYS A 277 -16.81 -4.02 -7.61
N CYS A 278 -16.53 -5.19 -7.05
CA CYS A 278 -16.10 -6.37 -7.81
C CYS A 278 -17.04 -6.71 -8.97
N GLU A 279 -18.34 -6.90 -8.69
CA GLU A 279 -19.33 -7.32 -9.68
C GLU A 279 -19.53 -6.29 -10.81
N GLU A 280 -19.35 -5.00 -10.51
CA GLU A 280 -19.40 -3.93 -11.51
C GLU A 280 -18.25 -4.06 -12.51
N ILE A 281 -17.02 -4.25 -12.01
CA ILE A 281 -15.82 -4.44 -12.83
C ILE A 281 -15.90 -5.74 -13.64
N LYS A 282 -16.32 -6.85 -13.04
CA LYS A 282 -16.51 -8.13 -13.74
C LYS A 282 -17.51 -8.01 -14.90
N SER A 283 -18.62 -7.30 -14.69
CA SER A 283 -19.58 -7.05 -15.76
C SER A 283 -19.00 -6.21 -16.90
N ARG A 284 -18.12 -5.25 -16.59
CA ARG A 284 -17.44 -4.42 -17.61
C ARG A 284 -16.42 -5.22 -18.39
N LEU A 285 -15.59 -6.03 -17.72
CA LEU A 285 -14.65 -6.97 -18.34
C LEU A 285 -15.36 -7.91 -19.32
N ASP A 286 -16.46 -8.54 -18.90
CA ASP A 286 -17.24 -9.46 -19.75
C ASP A 286 -17.76 -8.79 -21.03
N LYS A 287 -18.30 -7.57 -20.91
CA LYS A 287 -18.84 -6.79 -22.04
C LYS A 287 -17.78 -6.42 -23.07
N VAL A 288 -16.55 -6.16 -22.63
CA VAL A 288 -15.44 -5.78 -23.51
C VAL A 288 -14.81 -7.01 -24.19
N GLY A 289 -15.00 -8.21 -23.64
CA GLY A 289 -14.53 -9.45 -24.24
C GLY A 289 -13.53 -10.24 -23.38
N PHE A 290 -13.42 -9.92 -22.09
CA PHE A 290 -12.64 -10.70 -21.15
C PHE A 290 -13.46 -11.85 -20.54
N GLU A 291 -12.78 -12.93 -20.18
CA GLU A 291 -13.26 -13.99 -19.30
C GLU A 291 -12.51 -13.87 -17.97
N VAL A 292 -13.22 -13.71 -16.86
CA VAL A 292 -12.61 -13.75 -15.52
C VAL A 292 -12.32 -15.21 -15.18
N VAL A 293 -11.03 -15.55 -15.05
CA VAL A 293 -10.57 -16.92 -14.82
C VAL A 293 -10.32 -17.21 -13.35
N ASP A 294 -9.98 -16.18 -12.56
CA ASP A 294 -9.84 -16.29 -11.10
C ASP A 294 -10.16 -14.96 -10.40
N GLU A 295 -10.54 -15.06 -9.12
CA GLU A 295 -10.95 -13.97 -8.25
C GLU A 295 -10.46 -14.25 -6.83
N SER A 296 -9.76 -13.28 -6.23
CA SER A 296 -9.25 -13.38 -4.87
C SER A 296 -9.77 -12.22 -4.02
N HIS A 297 -10.11 -12.52 -2.75
CA HIS A 297 -10.54 -11.54 -1.78
C HIS A 297 -9.66 -11.58 -0.54
N LYS A 298 -9.17 -10.42 -0.10
CA LYS A 298 -8.37 -10.29 1.10
C LYS A 298 -8.61 -8.92 1.72
N GLU A 299 -9.01 -8.91 2.99
CA GLU A 299 -9.15 -7.69 3.81
C GLU A 299 -10.08 -6.61 3.21
N GLY A 300 -11.18 -7.02 2.57
CA GLY A 300 -12.14 -6.11 1.93
C GLY A 300 -11.77 -5.66 0.51
N TRP A 301 -10.66 -6.18 -0.01
CA TRP A 301 -10.19 -5.93 -1.36
C TRP A 301 -10.32 -7.16 -2.24
N THR A 302 -10.55 -6.91 -3.53
CA THR A 302 -10.63 -7.90 -4.59
C THR A 302 -9.47 -7.73 -5.58
N ALA A 303 -8.93 -8.85 -6.04
CA ALA A 303 -8.15 -8.94 -7.27
C ALA A 303 -8.84 -9.86 -8.28
N LEU A 304 -8.74 -9.52 -9.58
CA LEU A 304 -9.32 -10.27 -10.69
C LEU A 304 -8.23 -10.63 -11.69
N LEU A 305 -8.17 -11.91 -12.06
CA LEU A 305 -7.39 -12.42 -13.18
C LEU A 305 -8.36 -12.66 -14.34
N ALA A 306 -8.19 -11.89 -15.41
CA ALA A 306 -9.04 -11.96 -16.60
C ALA A 306 -8.22 -12.33 -17.83
N ARG A 307 -8.79 -13.09 -18.75
CA ARG A 307 -8.18 -13.52 -20.01
C ARG A 307 -8.93 -12.92 -21.19
N LYS A 308 -8.22 -12.31 -22.14
CA LYS A 308 -8.81 -11.84 -23.41
C LYS A 308 -9.28 -13.06 -24.20
N ARG A 309 -10.57 -13.11 -24.54
CA ARG A 309 -11.13 -14.23 -25.33
C ARG A 309 -10.47 -14.29 -26.70
N ASP A 310 -10.21 -15.51 -27.16
CA ASP A 310 -9.76 -15.73 -28.54
C ASP A 310 -10.90 -15.34 -29.50
N GLN A 311 -10.59 -14.50 -30.50
CA GLN A 311 -11.54 -14.13 -31.56
C GLN A 311 -11.72 -15.26 -32.58
#